data_AF-A0A969N0I7-F1
#
_entry.id   AF-A0A969N0I7-F1
#
_cell.length_a   1.000
_cell.length_b   1.000
_cell.length_c   1.000
_cell.angle_alpha   90.00
_cell.angle_beta   90.00
_cell.angle_gamma   90.00
#
_symmetry.space_group_name_H-M   'P 1'
#
loop_
_entity.id
_entity.type
_entity.pdbx_description
1 polymer ?
#
loop_
_entity_poly.entity_id
_entity_poly.type
_entity_poly.pdbx_seq_one_letter_code
_entity_poly.pdbx_strand_id
1 'polypeptide(L)'
;MNTGWAELLAQLQPLEVKLVVLESPGGMERGIVQPLQRQGLPVALINPKRAQDFAKASGRLAKTDRIDAAVLAHFAEAMAPVSKPVVTDFSLD
;
A
#
# COMPACT_ATOMS: atom_id res chain seq x y z
N MET A 1 6.58 -5.05 17.01
CA MET A 1 5.75 -5.07 15.78
C MET A 1 4.34 -5.44 16.21
N ASN A 2 3.30 -4.71 15.77
CA ASN A 2 1.91 -5.09 16.07
C ASN A 2 1.63 -6.50 15.50
N THR A 3 0.98 -7.38 16.24
CA THR A 3 0.72 -8.79 15.88
C THR A 3 0.08 -8.92 14.50
N GLY A 4 -0.89 -8.05 14.17
CA GLY A 4 -1.55 -8.06 12.86
C GLY A 4 -0.63 -7.72 11.67
N TRP A 5 0.42 -6.92 11.90
CA TRP A 5 1.41 -6.63 10.85
C TRP A 5 2.32 -7.83 10.59
N ALA A 6 2.69 -8.57 11.64
CA ALA A 6 3.49 -9.76 11.47
C ALA A 6 2.74 -10.84 10.67
N GLU A 7 1.45 -11.03 10.97
CA GLU A 7 0.59 -11.96 10.23
C GLU A 7 0.44 -11.56 8.77
N LEU A 8 0.20 -10.27 8.48
CA LEU A 8 0.12 -9.76 7.11
C LEU A 8 1.43 -10.01 6.34
N LEU A 9 2.58 -9.70 6.94
CA LEU A 9 3.88 -9.91 6.28
C LEU A 9 4.12 -11.39 5.99
N ALA A 10 3.76 -12.29 6.91
CA ALA A 10 3.87 -13.73 6.71
C ALA A 10 2.97 -14.24 5.56
N GLN A 11 1.78 -13.64 5.39
CA GLN A 11 0.88 -13.99 4.29
C GLN A 11 1.35 -13.47 2.93
N LEU A 12 2.06 -12.32 2.90
CA LEU A 12 2.57 -11.73 1.66
C LEU A 12 3.89 -12.36 1.18
N GLN A 13 4.72 -12.83 2.11
CA GLN A 13 6.01 -13.47 1.84
C GLN A 13 6.01 -14.55 0.75
N PRO A 14 5.05 -15.52 0.72
CA PRO A 14 5.03 -16.56 -0.31
C PRO A 14 4.48 -16.08 -1.67
N LEU A 15 3.98 -14.84 -1.77
CA LEU A 15 3.37 -14.31 -2.99
C LEU A 15 4.39 -13.52 -3.83
N GLU A 16 4.30 -13.62 -5.15
CA GLU A 16 5.03 -12.71 -6.05
C GLU A 16 4.31 -11.35 -6.12
N VAL A 17 4.46 -10.56 -5.06
CA VAL A 17 3.81 -9.25 -4.94
C VAL A 17 4.54 -8.22 -5.79
N LYS A 18 3.90 -7.76 -6.87
CA LYS A 18 4.44 -6.73 -7.75
C LYS A 18 4.39 -5.32 -7.15
N LEU A 19 3.35 -5.03 -6.37
CA LEU A 19 3.17 -3.73 -5.73
C LEU A 19 2.13 -3.81 -4.60
N VAL A 20 2.46 -3.22 -3.45
CA VAL A 20 1.52 -2.94 -2.36
C VAL A 20 1.13 -1.47 -2.44
N VAL A 21 -0.17 -1.19 -2.53
CA VAL A 21 -0.69 0.18 -2.50
C VAL A 21 -1.37 0.44 -1.17
N LEU A 22 -0.99 1.53 -0.51
CA LEU A 22 -1.65 2.01 0.70
C LEU A 22 -2.14 3.44 0.44
N GLU A 23 -3.37 3.73 0.85
CA GLU A 23 -3.83 5.11 0.95
C GLU A 23 -3.19 5.78 2.17
N SER A 24 -2.70 7.01 2.00
CA SER A 24 -1.92 7.72 3.02
C SER A 24 -2.70 8.95 3.51
N PRO A 25 -3.29 8.92 4.73
CA PRO A 25 -4.04 10.05 5.26
C PRO A 25 -3.18 11.11 5.95
N GLY A 26 -1.87 10.88 6.21
CA GLY A 26 -1.03 11.91 6.82
C GLY A 26 -0.03 11.47 7.89
N GLY A 27 0.57 10.27 7.78
CA GLY A 27 1.80 9.92 8.52
C GLY A 27 1.72 8.71 9.48
N MET A 28 0.58 8.03 9.58
CA MET A 28 0.41 6.81 10.38
C MET A 28 0.91 5.54 9.65
N GLU A 29 0.88 5.57 8.32
CA GLU A 29 1.38 4.51 7.42
C GLU A 29 2.84 4.08 7.65
N ARG A 30 3.66 4.90 8.31
CA ARG A 30 5.06 4.56 8.63
C ARG A 30 5.21 3.23 9.38
N GLY A 31 4.22 2.86 10.19
CA GLY A 31 4.24 1.65 11.00
C GLY A 31 4.25 0.34 10.21
N ILE A 32 3.70 0.32 8.99
CA ILE A 32 3.66 -0.87 8.11
C ILE A 32 4.47 -0.70 6.83
N VAL A 33 4.61 0.53 6.33
CA VAL A 33 5.42 0.83 5.15
C VAL A 33 6.86 0.38 5.34
N GLN A 34 7.51 0.75 6.44
CA GLN A 34 8.90 0.38 6.68
C GLN A 34 9.08 -1.15 6.80
N PRO A 35 8.27 -1.91 7.56
CA PRO A 35 8.34 -3.36 7.57
C PRO A 35 8.16 -4.01 6.19
N LEU A 36 7.16 -3.58 5.41
CA LEU A 36 6.93 -4.10 4.04
C LEU A 36 8.16 -3.84 3.15
N GLN A 37 8.66 -2.61 3.18
CA GLN A 37 9.84 -2.19 2.44
C GLN A 37 11.11 -2.97 2.84
N ARG A 38 11.32 -3.24 4.14
CA ARG A 38 12.44 -4.05 4.64
C ARG A 38 12.36 -5.52 4.22
N GLN A 39 11.17 -6.01 3.89
CA GLN A 39 10.96 -7.35 3.30
C GLN A 39 11.14 -7.35 1.77
N GLY A 40 11.57 -6.24 1.18
CA GLY A 40 11.78 -6.11 -0.27
C GLY A 40 10.49 -5.91 -1.08
N LEU A 41 9.35 -5.71 -0.42
CA LEU A 41 8.07 -5.50 -1.10
C LEU A 41 8.01 -4.07 -1.66
N PRO A 42 7.67 -3.87 -2.95
CA PRO A 42 7.45 -2.54 -3.50
C PRO A 42 6.20 -1.91 -2.87
N VAL A 43 6.32 -0.71 -2.30
CA VAL A 43 5.20 -0.01 -1.65
C VAL A 43 4.97 1.37 -2.26
N ALA A 44 3.76 1.64 -2.71
CA ALA A 44 3.31 2.95 -3.16
C ALA A 44 2.28 3.54 -2.18
N LEU A 45 2.58 4.76 -1.70
CA LEU A 45 1.63 5.57 -0.95
C LEU A 45 0.86 6.47 -1.91
N ILE A 46 -0.47 6.37 -1.89
CA ILE A 46 -1.34 7.16 -2.76
C ILE A 46 -2.21 8.11 -1.95
N ASN A 47 -2.58 9.23 -2.58
CA ASN A 47 -3.51 10.18 -1.99
C ASN A 47 -4.91 9.55 -1.95
N PRO A 48 -5.61 9.51 -0.79
CA PRO A 48 -6.96 8.98 -0.67
C PRO A 48 -7.96 9.60 -1.65
N LYS A 49 -7.78 10.88 -2.00
CA LYS A 49 -8.60 11.56 -3.02
C LYS A 49 -8.46 10.90 -4.39
N ARG A 50 -7.26 10.48 -4.79
CA ARG A 50 -7.02 9.80 -6.08
C ARG A 50 -7.71 8.44 -6.13
N ALA A 51 -7.64 7.67 -5.04
CA ALA A 51 -8.34 6.40 -4.91
C ALA A 51 -9.87 6.61 -5.00
N GLN A 52 -10.39 7.61 -4.31
CA GLN A 52 -11.81 7.94 -4.32
C GLN A 52 -12.30 8.40 -5.70
N ASP A 53 -11.56 9.28 -6.37
CA ASP A 53 -11.93 9.76 -7.70
C ASP A 53 -11.92 8.61 -8.72
N PHE A 54 -10.98 7.68 -8.60
CA PHE A 54 -10.94 6.44 -9.41
C PHE A 54 -12.12 5.50 -9.10
N ALA A 55 -12.48 5.33 -7.82
CA ALA A 55 -13.64 4.52 -7.41
C ALA A 55 -14.94 5.03 -8.05
N LYS A 56 -15.13 6.36 -7.99
CA LYS A 56 -16.28 7.04 -8.62
C LYS A 56 -16.30 6.83 -10.14
N ALA A 57 -15.17 7.06 -10.80
CA ALA A 57 -15.06 6.89 -12.25
C ALA A 57 -15.26 5.43 -12.70
N SER A 58 -14.93 4.45 -11.85
CA SER A 58 -15.12 3.02 -12.10
C SER A 58 -16.48 2.47 -11.66
N GLY A 59 -17.41 3.33 -11.21
CA GLY A 59 -18.76 2.93 -10.82
C GLY A 59 -18.86 2.14 -9.50
N ARG A 60 -17.80 2.15 -8.68
CA ARG A 60 -17.76 1.44 -7.39
C ARG A 60 -18.11 2.41 -6.26
N LEU A 61 -19.38 2.39 -5.85
CA LEU A 61 -19.94 3.29 -4.83
C LEU A 61 -20.22 2.61 -3.47
N ALA A 62 -20.26 1.27 -3.43
CA ALA A 62 -20.45 0.51 -2.19
C ALA A 62 -19.15 0.45 -1.38
N LYS A 63 -19.24 0.61 -0.06
CA LYS A 63 -18.08 0.67 0.84
C LYS A 63 -18.10 -0.47 1.83
N THR A 64 -17.32 -1.50 1.52
CA THR A 64 -16.87 -2.50 2.50
C THR A 64 -15.36 -2.59 2.35
N ASP A 65 -14.65 -3.00 3.40
CA ASP A 65 -13.18 -3.12 3.37
C ASP A 65 -12.70 -3.96 2.18
N ARG A 66 -13.45 -5.01 1.82
CA ARG A 66 -13.15 -5.86 0.67
C ARG A 66 -13.28 -5.12 -0.67
N ILE A 67 -14.29 -4.26 -0.82
CA ILE A 67 -14.48 -3.47 -2.04
C ILE A 67 -13.40 -2.41 -2.14
N ASP A 68 -13.08 -1.72 -1.03
CA ASP A 68 -12.05 -0.69 -1.01
C ASP A 68 -10.67 -1.28 -1.36
N ALA A 69 -10.32 -2.46 -0.82
CA ALA A 69 -9.10 -3.17 -1.19
C ALA A 69 -9.07 -3.55 -2.70
N ALA A 70 -10.19 -4.01 -3.26
CA ALA A 70 -10.29 -4.34 -4.68
C ALA A 70 -10.19 -3.10 -5.58
N VAL A 71 -10.70 -1.96 -5.13
CA VAL A 71 -10.54 -0.66 -5.80
C VAL A 71 -9.07 -0.24 -5.81
N LEU A 72 -8.38 -0.35 -4.68
CA LEU A 72 -6.96 -0.01 -4.56
C LEU A 72 -6.08 -0.91 -5.44
N ALA A 73 -6.37 -2.21 -5.50
CA ALA A 73 -5.68 -3.14 -6.39
C ALA A 73 -5.90 -2.77 -7.87
N HIS A 74 -7.14 -2.47 -8.25
CA HIS A 74 -7.44 -2.03 -9.62
C HIS A 74 -6.81 -0.68 -9.96
N PHE A 75 -6.76 0.25 -9.01
CA PHE A 75 -6.03 1.50 -9.16
C PHE A 75 -4.53 1.23 -9.39
N ALA A 76 -3.94 0.30 -8.64
CA ALA A 76 -2.53 -0.06 -8.77
C ALA A 76 -2.21 -0.59 -10.18
N GLU A 77 -3.07 -1.47 -10.69
CA GLU A 77 -2.94 -2.04 -12.04
C GLU A 77 -3.11 -0.96 -13.13
N ALA A 78 -4.13 -0.12 -13.03
CA ALA A 78 -4.44 0.86 -14.06
C ALA A 78 -3.50 2.07 -14.07
N MET A 79 -3.07 2.53 -12.89
CA MET A 79 -2.32 3.78 -12.74
C MET A 79 -0.83 3.58 -12.52
N ALA A 80 -0.38 2.33 -12.27
CA ALA A 80 1.00 1.95 -12.02
C ALA A 80 1.76 2.95 -11.11
N PRO A 81 1.26 3.23 -9.89
CA PRO A 81 1.87 4.24 -9.04
C PRO A 81 3.29 3.81 -8.64
N VAL A 82 4.21 4.78 -8.65
CA VAL A 82 5.63 4.53 -8.36
C VAL A 82 5.80 4.16 -6.89
N SER A 83 6.41 3.00 -6.63
CA SER A 83 6.85 2.63 -5.28
C SER A 83 7.97 3.57 -4.83
N LYS A 84 7.86 4.10 -3.61
CA LYS A 84 8.97 4.89 -3.05
C LYS A 84 9.99 3.93 -2.43
N PRO A 85 11.29 4.10 -2.69
CA PRO A 85 12.32 3.28 -2.08
C PRO A 85 12.35 3.48 -0.56
N VAL A 86 12.92 2.49 0.13
CA VAL A 86 13.17 2.58 1.56
C VAL A 86 14.08 3.78 1.79
N VAL A 87 13.67 4.74 2.61
CA VAL A 87 14.63 5.68 3.18
C VAL A 87 15.35 4.89 4.27
N THR A 88 16.44 4.21 3.89
CA THR A 88 17.45 3.80 4.87
C THR A 88 18.04 5.07 5.44
N ASP A 89 18.03 5.20 6.77
CA ASP A 89 18.64 6.33 7.46
C ASP A 89 20.04 6.59 6.92
N PHE A 90 20.38 7.88 6.74
CA PHE A 90 21.70 8.33 6.34
C PHE A 90 22.75 7.65 7.23
N SER A 91 23.66 6.89 6.62
CA SER A 91 24.93 6.59 7.26
C SER A 91 25.54 7.93 7.68
N LEU A 92 25.62 8.17 8.99
CA LEU A 92 26.58 9.12 9.52
C LEU A 92 27.93 8.41 9.44
N ASP A 93 28.67 8.70 8.38
CA ASP A 93 30.12 8.58 8.37
C ASP A 93 30.72 9.52 9.43
#